data_AF-A0A7V1WBT7-F1
#
_entry.id   AF-A0A7V1WBT7-F1
#
_cell.length_a   1.000
_cell.length_b   1.000
_cell.length_c   1.000
_cell.angle_alpha   90.00
_cell.angle_beta   90.00
_cell.angle_gamma   90.00
#
_symmetry.space_group_name_H-M   'P 1'
#
loop_
_entity.id
_entity.type
_entity.pdbx_description
1 polymer ?
#
loop_
_entity_poly.entity_id
_entity_poly.type
_entity_poly.pdbx_seq_one_letter_code
_entity_poly.pdbx_strand_id
1 'polypeptide(L)'
;MADVEFNFEAEFSLLDIGATSSLLRAGSVRPTVLAFTRECGVEAVSLHWEQGGAPDEAFEEARRHIRGLDPVAYSVIAHVAADEGRTCYLLPPAEARERPNEALQITLYARDGSARSVAYPVRRTNGRLSFGMPRVTDRESTSWQPLGSLWQNPFCRGDLVRFKPGERAVDPSSALWQAIVELTRMRIQQDPDHADDYMAFLDDLRNGVFVVAGGTEDPPEGVVLRPRTAFNPVGSLTVDAGRLSLVESRAADVEMVTAP
;
A
#
# COMPACT_ATOMS: atom_id res chain seq x y z
N MET A 1 28.47 0.39 -20.44
CA MET A 1 27.93 1.07 -19.26
C MET A 1 27.90 0.04 -18.16
N ALA A 2 28.50 0.31 -17.00
CA ALA A 2 28.42 -0.61 -15.88
C ALA A 2 26.98 -0.59 -15.35
N ASP A 3 26.30 -1.74 -15.34
CA ASP A 3 25.04 -1.89 -14.64
C ASP A 3 25.32 -1.65 -13.16
N VAL A 4 24.80 -0.55 -12.61
CA VAL A 4 24.88 -0.29 -11.17
C VAL A 4 23.91 -1.27 -10.51
N GLU A 5 24.46 -2.37 -9.99
CA GLU A 5 23.70 -3.36 -9.26
C GLU A 5 23.32 -2.78 -7.89
N PHE A 6 22.02 -2.68 -7.63
CA PHE A 6 21.50 -2.21 -6.34
C PHE A 6 21.99 -3.16 -5.23
N ASN A 7 22.93 -2.70 -4.40
CA ASN A 7 23.44 -3.49 -3.30
C ASN A 7 22.62 -3.22 -2.04
N PHE A 8 21.74 -4.16 -1.74
CA PHE A 8 20.83 -4.12 -0.60
C PHE A 8 21.56 -3.85 0.73
N GLU A 9 22.75 -4.42 0.96
CA GLU A 9 23.48 -4.27 2.21
C GLU A 9 24.13 -2.88 2.36
N ALA A 10 24.64 -2.33 1.25
CA ALA A 10 25.27 -1.02 1.24
C ALA A 10 24.24 0.10 1.49
N GLU A 11 23.11 0.05 0.77
CA GLU A 11 22.04 1.05 0.90
C GLU A 11 21.40 1.00 2.28
N PHE A 12 21.12 -0.20 2.78
CA PHE A 12 20.55 -0.37 4.12
C PHE A 12 21.47 0.19 5.22
N SER A 13 22.79 -0.01 5.10
CA SER A 13 23.76 0.50 6.06
C SER A 13 23.83 2.03 6.08
N LEU A 14 23.73 2.69 4.92
CA LEU A 14 23.72 4.16 4.83
C LEU A 14 22.44 4.75 5.43
N LEU A 15 21.29 4.15 5.12
CA LEU A 15 20.01 4.53 5.70
C LEU A 15 20.02 4.42 7.23
N ASP A 16 20.58 3.33 7.73
CA ASP A 16 20.73 3.06 9.15
C ASP A 16 21.54 4.14 9.86
N ILE A 17 22.73 4.45 9.38
CA ILE A 17 23.60 5.49 9.95
C ILE A 17 22.91 6.85 9.94
N GLY A 18 22.26 7.22 8.83
CA GLY A 18 21.57 8.50 8.69
C GLY A 18 20.38 8.65 9.64
N ALA A 19 19.52 7.63 9.69
CA ALA A 19 18.31 7.64 10.49
C ALA A 19 18.61 7.59 12.00
N THR A 20 19.51 6.71 12.43
CA THR A 20 19.93 6.60 13.84
C THR A 20 20.59 7.89 14.32
N SER A 21 21.48 8.48 13.52
CA SER A 21 22.13 9.76 13.84
C SER A 21 21.14 10.93 13.92
N SER A 22 20.11 10.93 13.08
CA SER A 22 19.08 11.98 13.07
C SER A 22 18.19 11.87 14.30
N LEU A 23 17.77 10.65 14.66
CA LEU A 23 16.97 10.39 15.85
C LEU A 23 17.73 10.72 17.15
N LEU A 24 19.02 10.40 17.25
CA LEU A 24 19.85 10.75 18.41
C LEU A 24 19.97 12.26 18.61
N ARG A 25 20.06 13.04 17.51
CA ARG A 25 20.19 14.50 17.58
C ARG A 25 18.86 15.20 17.84
N ALA A 26 17.80 14.79 17.14
CA ALA A 26 16.51 15.47 17.16
C ALA A 26 15.50 14.86 18.15
N GLY A 27 15.84 13.76 18.81
CA GLY A 27 14.91 13.03 19.69
C GLY A 27 13.77 12.34 18.95
N SER A 28 13.75 12.45 17.61
CA SER A 28 12.77 11.91 16.69
C SER A 28 13.30 11.85 15.26
N VAL A 29 12.67 11.05 14.41
CA VAL A 29 12.85 11.08 12.95
C VAL A 29 11.50 11.33 12.33
N ARG A 30 11.46 12.26 11.37
CA ARG A 30 10.25 12.45 10.56
C ARG A 30 10.05 11.16 9.75
N PRO A 31 8.87 10.53 9.82
CA PRO A 31 8.57 9.38 8.99
C PRO A 31 8.81 9.75 7.53
N THR A 32 9.60 8.96 6.82
CA THR A 32 10.11 9.28 5.49
C THR A 32 10.09 8.04 4.63
N VAL A 33 9.66 8.17 3.38
CA VAL A 33 9.79 7.13 2.37
C VAL A 33 10.84 7.54 1.34
N LEU A 34 11.78 6.65 1.05
CA LEU A 34 12.87 6.87 0.11
C LEU A 34 12.70 5.95 -1.09
N ALA A 35 12.80 6.48 -2.30
CA ALA A 35 12.77 5.74 -3.56
C ALA A 35 14.17 5.66 -4.14
N PHE A 36 14.63 4.46 -4.48
CA PHE A 36 15.89 4.23 -5.19
C PHE A 36 15.59 3.95 -6.65
N THR A 37 16.03 4.80 -7.57
CA THR A 37 15.78 4.65 -9.01
C THR A 37 16.98 4.05 -9.75
N ARG A 38 16.77 3.53 -10.96
CA ARG A 38 17.84 2.98 -11.81
C ARG A 38 18.88 4.02 -12.21
N GLU A 39 18.51 5.29 -12.23
CA GLU A 39 19.39 6.41 -12.60
C GLU A 39 20.24 6.90 -11.43
N CYS A 40 20.33 6.13 -10.34
CA CYS A 40 21.02 6.46 -9.08
C CYS A 40 20.42 7.65 -8.32
N GLY A 41 19.17 8.04 -8.62
CA GLY A 41 18.44 9.04 -7.86
C GLY A 41 17.85 8.43 -6.60
N VAL A 42 18.02 9.12 -5.46
CA VAL A 42 17.25 8.86 -4.24
C VAL A 42 16.23 9.99 -4.08
N GLU A 43 14.96 9.65 -4.24
CA GLU A 43 13.85 10.59 -4.01
C GLU A 43 13.28 10.37 -2.61
N ALA A 44 13.04 11.45 -1.87
CA ALA A 44 12.63 11.38 -0.49
C ALA A 44 11.28 12.08 -0.27
N VAL A 45 10.31 11.34 0.25
CA VAL A 45 9.02 11.90 0.67
C VAL A 45 8.95 11.89 2.19
N SER A 46 9.09 13.09 2.77
CA SER A 46 8.82 13.29 4.19
C SER A 46 7.32 13.27 4.44
N LEU A 47 6.88 12.48 5.41
CA LEU A 47 5.47 12.32 5.73
C LEU A 47 5.04 13.34 6.78
N HIS A 48 3.82 13.84 6.61
CA HIS A 48 3.23 14.87 7.45
C HIS A 48 1.76 14.54 7.74
N TRP A 49 1.36 14.65 9.00
CA TRP A 49 -0.05 14.60 9.42
C TRP A 49 -0.24 15.40 10.71
N GLU A 50 -1.48 15.74 11.04
CA GLU A 50 -1.80 16.44 12.29
C GLU A 50 -1.71 15.52 13.51
N GLN A 51 -1.44 16.10 14.68
CA GLN A 51 -1.35 15.35 15.93
C GLN A 51 -2.73 14.74 16.27
N GLY A 52 -2.85 13.41 16.20
CA GLY A 52 -4.12 12.70 16.37
C GLY A 52 -4.82 12.31 15.07
N GLY A 53 -4.28 12.71 13.92
CA GLY A 53 -4.68 12.22 12.60
C GLY A 53 -4.17 10.81 12.31
N ALA A 54 -4.76 10.15 11.31
CA ALA A 54 -4.35 8.84 10.85
C ALA A 54 -3.13 8.96 9.92
N PRO A 55 -2.02 8.24 10.18
CA PRO A 55 -0.82 8.27 9.34
C PRO A 55 -1.06 7.67 7.95
N ASP A 56 -2.11 6.87 7.80
CA ASP A 56 -2.43 6.10 6.60
C ASP A 56 -2.52 6.98 5.34
N GLU A 57 -3.09 8.18 5.44
CA GLU A 57 -3.22 9.10 4.29
C GLU A 57 -1.85 9.58 3.79
N ALA A 58 -0.96 10.01 4.69
CA ALA A 58 0.37 10.49 4.35
C ALA A 58 1.26 9.36 3.78
N PHE A 59 1.16 8.15 4.33
CA PHE A 59 1.89 6.99 3.80
C PHE A 59 1.43 6.60 2.39
N GLU A 60 0.12 6.65 2.15
CA GLU A 60 -0.45 6.36 0.83
C GLU A 60 -0.08 7.39 -0.23
N GLU A 61 0.03 8.63 0.18
CA GLU A 61 0.44 9.77 -0.62
C GLU A 61 1.90 9.64 -1.11
N ALA A 62 2.82 9.36 -0.19
CA ALA A 62 4.22 9.10 -0.52
C ALA A 62 4.41 7.87 -1.41
N ARG A 63 3.60 6.83 -1.19
CA ARG A 63 3.62 5.62 -2.01
C ARG A 63 3.22 5.89 -3.46
N ARG A 64 2.21 6.75 -3.70
CA ARG A 64 1.80 7.15 -5.05
C ARG A 64 2.90 7.91 -5.78
N HIS A 65 3.56 8.84 -5.08
CA HIS A 65 4.68 9.60 -5.62
C HIS A 65 5.82 8.67 -6.05
N ILE A 66 6.24 7.78 -5.15
CA ILE A 66 7.34 6.85 -5.37
C ILE A 66 7.09 5.89 -6.54
N ARG A 67 5.84 5.46 -6.74
CA ARG A 67 5.47 4.61 -7.87
C ARG A 67 5.70 5.27 -9.23
N GLY A 68 5.53 6.59 -9.33
CA GLY A 68 5.78 7.35 -10.56
C GLY A 68 7.26 7.33 -11.01
N LEU A 69 8.17 6.96 -10.11
CA LEU A 69 9.62 7.01 -10.32
C LEU A 69 10.22 5.68 -10.83
N ASP A 70 9.40 4.62 -11.02
CA ASP A 70 9.83 3.24 -11.33
C ASP A 70 11.05 2.77 -10.49
N PRO A 71 10.95 2.81 -9.15
CA PRO A 71 12.09 2.51 -8.28
C PRO A 71 12.50 1.03 -8.35
N VAL A 72 13.80 0.76 -8.21
CA VAL A 72 14.34 -0.59 -8.00
C VAL A 72 14.14 -1.07 -6.57
N ALA A 73 14.03 -0.14 -5.63
CA ALA A 73 13.72 -0.39 -4.24
C ALA A 73 13.15 0.86 -3.57
N TYR A 74 12.48 0.71 -2.44
CA TYR A 74 12.09 1.84 -1.60
C TYR A 74 12.24 1.50 -0.11
N SER A 75 12.52 2.51 0.71
CA SER A 75 12.65 2.35 2.15
C SER A 75 11.65 3.20 2.90
N VAL A 76 11.16 2.67 4.02
CA VAL A 76 10.39 3.41 5.02
C VAL A 76 11.24 3.56 6.27
N ILE A 77 11.43 4.79 6.72
CA ILE A 77 12.12 5.13 7.95
C ILE A 77 11.13 5.83 8.87
N ALA A 78 10.89 5.30 10.06
CA ALA A 78 9.96 5.93 10.99
C ALA A 78 10.34 5.69 12.46
N HIS A 79 10.08 6.69 13.29
CA HIS A 79 9.99 6.51 14.73
C HIS A 79 8.59 5.96 15.05
N VAL A 80 8.51 4.84 15.75
CA VAL A 80 7.24 4.14 16.03
C VAL A 80 7.13 3.75 17.50
N ALA A 81 5.93 3.51 17.98
CA ALA A 81 5.65 2.84 19.24
C ALA A 81 4.61 1.74 19.03
N ALA A 82 4.70 0.65 19.80
CA ALA A 82 3.64 -0.36 19.82
C ALA A 82 2.66 -0.07 20.95
N ASP A 83 1.39 0.14 20.61
CA ASP A 83 0.30 0.38 21.55
C ASP A 83 -0.89 -0.52 21.23
N GLU A 84 -1.43 -1.23 22.23
CA GLU A 84 -2.55 -2.17 22.09
C GLU A 84 -2.46 -3.15 20.90
N GLY A 85 -1.25 -3.59 20.55
CA GLY A 85 -1.01 -4.50 19.42
C GLY A 85 -0.99 -3.82 18.04
N ARG A 86 -0.99 -2.48 17.98
CA ARG A 86 -0.89 -1.68 16.76
C ARG A 86 0.41 -0.87 16.74
N THR A 87 0.89 -0.58 15.53
CA THR A 87 2.05 0.30 15.33
C THR A 87 1.56 1.75 15.22
N CYS A 88 2.06 2.60 16.08
CA CYS A 88 1.79 4.03 16.08
C CYS A 88 3.01 4.79 15.57
N TYR A 89 2.85 5.54 14.49
CA TYR A 89 3.91 6.39 13.96
C TYR A 89 4.04 7.67 14.79
N LEU A 90 5.26 7.99 15.16
CA LEU A 90 5.58 9.11 16.02
C LEU A 90 6.12 10.27 15.19
N LEU A 91 5.45 11.41 15.27
CA LEU A 91 5.95 12.65 14.69
C LEU A 91 7.03 13.29 15.58
N PRO A 92 7.97 14.02 14.98
CA PRO A 92 8.92 14.85 15.71
C PRO A 92 8.25 15.76 16.74
N PRO A 93 8.75 15.81 17.99
CA PRO A 93 7.95 16.28 19.11
C PRO A 93 7.89 17.81 19.20
N ALA A 94 6.82 18.28 19.85
CA ALA A 94 6.89 19.42 20.76
C ALA A 94 7.33 19.00 22.19
N GLU A 95 7.07 17.75 22.64
CA GLU A 95 7.66 17.20 23.88
C GLU A 95 8.06 15.72 23.77
N ALA A 96 9.32 15.41 24.11
CA ALA A 96 9.85 14.06 24.19
C ALA A 96 9.49 13.41 25.54
N ARG A 97 8.43 12.60 25.58
CA ARG A 97 8.06 11.79 26.76
C ARG A 97 8.49 10.34 26.58
N GLU A 98 8.80 9.64 27.67
CA GLU A 98 9.05 8.20 27.62
C GLU A 98 7.76 7.46 27.26
N ARG A 99 7.78 6.67 26.18
CA ARG A 99 6.70 5.72 25.88
C ARG A 99 7.24 4.29 25.88
N PRO A 100 6.45 3.32 26.33
CA PRO A 100 6.82 1.91 26.23
C PRO A 100 6.89 1.49 24.76
N ASN A 101 7.79 0.55 24.45
CA ASN A 101 7.92 -0.07 23.12
C ASN A 101 8.21 0.91 21.96
N GLU A 102 8.89 2.04 22.22
CA GLU A 102 9.40 2.91 21.16
C GLU A 102 10.53 2.22 20.38
N ALA A 103 10.54 2.42 19.06
CA ALA A 103 11.61 1.97 18.19
C ALA A 103 11.83 2.92 17.00
N LEU A 104 13.05 3.01 16.51
CA LEU A 104 13.31 3.43 15.14
C LEU A 104 13.19 2.21 14.23
N GLN A 105 12.27 2.26 13.30
CA GLN A 105 12.07 1.22 12.30
C GLN A 105 12.59 1.71 10.96
N ILE A 106 13.42 0.88 10.33
CA ILE A 106 13.89 1.06 8.97
C ILE A 106 13.52 -0.20 8.22
N THR A 107 12.77 -0.05 7.14
CA THR A 107 12.37 -1.17 6.29
C THR A 107 12.68 -0.86 4.84
N LEU A 108 13.46 -1.73 4.20
CA LEU A 108 13.79 -1.65 2.79
C LEU A 108 13.01 -2.73 2.04
N TYR A 109 12.40 -2.35 0.93
CA TYR A 109 11.62 -3.20 0.04
C TYR A 109 12.24 -3.13 -1.36
N ALA A 110 12.57 -4.28 -1.94
CA ALA A 110 13.04 -4.36 -3.32
C ALA A 110 11.89 -4.64 -4.29
N ARG A 111 12.11 -4.35 -5.57
CA ARG A 111 11.12 -4.54 -6.65
C ARG A 111 10.67 -5.99 -6.83
N ASP A 112 11.49 -6.95 -6.42
CA ASP A 112 11.17 -8.39 -6.46
C ASP A 112 10.25 -8.86 -5.32
N GLY A 113 9.86 -7.95 -4.42
CA GLY A 113 9.00 -8.23 -3.28
C GLY A 113 9.77 -8.66 -2.02
N SER A 114 11.10 -8.76 -2.08
CA SER A 114 11.90 -8.98 -0.88
C SER A 114 11.89 -7.75 0.02
N ALA A 115 11.89 -7.99 1.34
CA ALA A 115 11.90 -6.93 2.33
C ALA A 115 12.83 -7.28 3.49
N ARG A 116 13.46 -6.25 4.06
CA ARG A 116 14.26 -6.37 5.28
C ARG A 116 13.93 -5.22 6.20
N SER A 117 13.69 -5.54 7.47
CA SER A 117 13.47 -4.54 8.50
C SER A 117 14.52 -4.66 9.60
N VAL A 118 14.90 -3.51 10.14
CA VAL A 118 15.56 -3.40 11.44
C VAL A 118 14.75 -2.50 12.35
N ALA A 119 14.59 -2.92 13.59
CA ALA A 119 14.00 -2.13 14.65
C ALA A 119 15.04 -1.88 15.74
N TYR A 120 15.32 -0.61 16.02
CA TYR A 120 16.16 -0.16 17.12
C TYR A 120 15.28 0.29 18.29
N PRO A 121 15.21 -0.47 19.40
CA PRO A 121 14.47 -0.04 20.56
C PRO A 121 15.00 1.30 21.07
N VAL A 122 14.13 2.30 21.22
CA VAL A 122 14.52 3.60 21.76
C VAL A 122 14.51 3.53 23.27
N ARG A 123 15.59 3.99 23.89
CA ARG A 123 15.73 4.10 25.34
C ARG A 123 15.98 5.55 25.71
N ARG A 124 15.12 6.06 26.58
CA ARG A 124 15.28 7.37 27.19
C ARG A 124 15.69 7.12 28.64
N THR A 125 16.76 7.75 29.09
CA THR A 125 17.25 7.61 30.47
C THR A 125 17.85 8.93 30.90
N ASN A 126 17.31 9.54 31.96
CA ASN A 126 17.76 10.84 32.46
C ASN A 126 17.81 11.93 31.36
N GLY A 127 16.81 11.96 30.47
CA GLY A 127 16.74 12.91 29.36
C GLY A 127 17.69 12.62 28.18
N ARG A 128 18.47 11.53 28.21
CA ARG A 128 19.33 11.11 27.09
C ARG A 128 18.64 10.04 26.26
N LEU A 129 18.68 10.19 24.94
CA LEU A 129 18.23 9.17 23.98
C LEU A 129 19.37 8.23 23.62
N SER A 130 19.09 6.93 23.59
CA SER A 130 20.01 5.88 23.14
C SER A 130 19.24 4.75 22.44
N PHE A 131 19.95 3.89 21.72
CA PHE A 131 19.37 2.69 21.11
C PHE A 131 19.73 1.43 21.89
N GLY A 132 18.76 0.53 22.00
CA GLY A 132 18.99 -0.85 22.39
C GLY A 132 19.55 -1.69 21.24
N MET A 133 19.79 -2.98 21.52
CA MET A 133 20.24 -3.93 20.50
C MET A 133 19.21 -4.00 19.35
N PRO A 134 19.63 -3.84 18.08
CA PRO A 134 18.74 -3.95 16.95
C PRO A 134 18.13 -5.35 16.84
N ARG A 135 16.89 -5.39 16.37
CA ARG A 135 16.22 -6.63 15.97
C ARG A 135 16.07 -6.60 14.46
N VAL A 136 16.73 -7.55 13.78
CA VAL A 136 16.67 -7.70 12.32
C VAL A 136 15.72 -8.85 11.98
N THR A 137 14.80 -8.63 11.06
CA THR A 137 13.88 -9.67 10.57
C THR A 137 14.46 -10.31 9.31
N ASP A 138 15.46 -11.18 9.47
CA ASP A 138 16.07 -11.93 8.36
C ASP A 138 15.34 -13.28 8.08
N ARG A 139 14.23 -13.56 8.80
CA ARG A 139 13.41 -14.77 8.64
C ARG A 139 11.93 -14.43 8.74
N GLU A 140 11.13 -15.07 7.89
CA GLU A 140 9.66 -15.07 7.87
C GLU A 140 9.09 -14.98 9.30
N SER A 141 8.58 -13.80 9.65
CA SER A 141 7.85 -13.57 10.89
C SER A 141 6.37 -13.74 10.59
N THR A 142 5.72 -14.70 11.26
CA THR A 142 4.28 -14.95 11.17
C THR A 142 3.43 -14.01 12.04
N SER A 143 4.05 -13.12 12.81
CA SER A 143 3.34 -12.17 13.69
C SER A 143 3.19 -10.78 13.08
N TRP A 144 3.34 -10.66 11.77
CA TRP A 144 3.13 -9.42 11.05
C TRP A 144 2.63 -9.76 9.65
N GLN A 145 1.43 -9.29 9.31
CA GLN A 145 0.87 -9.54 7.98
C GLN A 145 1.71 -8.76 6.96
N PRO A 146 2.20 -9.43 5.91
CA PRO A 146 3.01 -8.79 4.90
C PRO A 146 2.22 -7.67 4.22
N LEU A 147 2.92 -6.68 3.65
CA LEU A 147 2.48 -6.11 2.37
C LEU A 147 2.60 -7.21 1.29
N GLY A 148 1.82 -8.29 1.46
CA GLY A 148 1.80 -9.49 0.63
C GLY A 148 0.50 -9.52 -0.16
N SER A 149 0.62 -9.83 -1.46
CA SER A 149 -0.38 -9.66 -2.51
C SER A 149 -0.90 -8.22 -2.63
N LEU A 150 -0.58 -7.57 -3.76
CA LEU A 150 -1.13 -6.25 -4.15
C LEU A 150 -2.64 -6.17 -3.87
N TRP A 151 -3.36 -7.28 -4.04
CA TRP A 151 -4.81 -7.32 -4.01
C TRP A 151 -5.45 -7.61 -2.65
N GLN A 152 -4.66 -8.07 -1.67
CA GLN A 152 -5.10 -8.17 -0.27
C GLN A 152 -4.88 -6.86 0.49
N ASN A 153 -4.35 -5.87 -0.21
CA ASN A 153 -4.05 -4.58 0.33
C ASN A 153 -5.34 -3.72 0.42
N PRO A 154 -5.68 -3.14 1.59
CA PRO A 154 -6.81 -2.21 1.73
C PRO A 154 -6.73 -1.01 0.78
N PHE A 155 -5.54 -0.69 0.27
CA PHE A 155 -5.26 0.39 -0.68
C PHE A 155 -5.66 0.09 -2.12
N CYS A 156 -5.93 -1.17 -2.48
CA CYS A 156 -6.55 -1.49 -3.76
C CYS A 156 -8.06 -1.26 -3.76
N ARG A 157 -8.69 -1.07 -2.59
CA ARG A 157 -10.14 -0.84 -2.53
C ARG A 157 -10.52 0.43 -3.29
N GLY A 158 -11.35 0.29 -4.32
CA GLY A 158 -11.70 1.39 -5.22
C GLY A 158 -10.93 1.40 -6.54
N ASP A 159 -9.83 0.65 -6.67
CA ASP A 159 -9.09 0.52 -7.92
C ASP A 159 -9.91 -0.23 -8.96
N LEU A 160 -9.76 0.19 -10.23
CA LEU A 160 -10.36 -0.49 -11.36
C LEU A 160 -9.45 -1.59 -11.84
N VAL A 161 -9.97 -2.80 -11.86
CA VAL A 161 -9.26 -4.00 -12.31
C VAL A 161 -10.05 -4.66 -13.41
N ARG A 162 -9.36 -5.48 -14.20
CA ARG A 162 -9.99 -6.37 -15.15
C ARG A 162 -9.41 -7.77 -15.07
N PHE A 163 -10.20 -8.77 -15.47
CA PHE A 163 -9.67 -10.09 -15.75
C PHE A 163 -8.58 -10.02 -16.82
N LYS A 164 -7.59 -10.92 -16.74
CA LYS A 164 -6.51 -11.01 -17.74
C LYS A 164 -7.08 -11.04 -19.16
N PRO A 165 -6.38 -10.46 -20.15
CA PRO A 165 -6.81 -10.52 -21.54
C PRO A 165 -7.13 -11.97 -21.96
N GLY A 166 -8.36 -12.23 -22.37
CA GLY A 166 -8.86 -13.56 -22.76
C GLY A 166 -9.71 -14.28 -21.71
N GLU A 167 -9.64 -13.86 -20.44
CA GLU A 167 -10.54 -14.35 -19.39
C GLU A 167 -11.77 -13.45 -19.27
N ARG A 168 -12.95 -14.06 -19.17
CA ARG A 168 -14.21 -13.35 -18.92
C ARG A 168 -14.68 -13.62 -17.50
N ALA A 169 -15.30 -12.61 -16.90
CA ALA A 169 -15.91 -12.75 -15.59
C ALA A 169 -17.16 -13.65 -15.63
N VAL A 170 -17.96 -13.50 -16.70
CA VAL A 170 -19.13 -14.32 -16.98
C VAL A 170 -19.10 -14.70 -18.46
N ASP A 171 -19.39 -15.96 -18.76
CA ASP A 171 -19.52 -16.42 -20.15
C ASP A 171 -20.84 -15.92 -20.77
N PRO A 172 -20.82 -15.18 -21.91
CA PRO A 172 -22.02 -14.72 -22.59
C PRO A 172 -22.94 -15.81 -23.12
N SER A 173 -22.45 -17.04 -23.31
CA SER A 173 -23.30 -18.19 -23.63
C SER A 173 -23.99 -18.82 -22.41
N SER A 174 -23.66 -18.39 -21.19
CA SER A 174 -24.23 -18.97 -19.97
C SER A 174 -25.67 -18.50 -19.70
N ALA A 175 -26.46 -19.36 -19.05
CA ALA A 175 -27.79 -19.00 -18.57
C ALA A 175 -27.76 -17.84 -17.55
N LEU A 176 -26.68 -17.73 -16.77
CA LEU A 176 -26.46 -16.62 -15.84
C LEU A 176 -26.38 -15.28 -16.58
N TRP A 177 -25.62 -15.22 -17.68
CA TRP A 177 -25.54 -14.01 -18.50
C TRP A 177 -26.91 -13.61 -19.07
N GLN A 178 -27.68 -14.57 -19.60
CA GLN A 178 -29.02 -14.29 -20.12
C GLN A 178 -29.95 -13.72 -19.04
N ALA A 179 -29.95 -14.31 -17.84
CA ALA A 179 -30.74 -13.82 -16.72
C ALA A 179 -30.34 -12.39 -16.30
N ILE A 180 -29.04 -12.07 -16.27
CA ILE A 180 -28.54 -10.72 -15.95
C ILE A 180 -28.99 -9.71 -17.01
N VAL A 181 -28.93 -10.07 -18.30
CA VAL A 181 -29.40 -9.20 -19.40
C VAL A 181 -30.90 -8.95 -19.30
N GLU A 182 -31.70 -9.98 -19.01
CA GLU A 182 -33.15 -9.84 -18.83
C GLU A 182 -33.50 -8.95 -17.63
N LEU A 183 -32.85 -9.16 -16.48
CA LEU A 183 -33.01 -8.31 -15.29
C LEU A 183 -32.63 -6.86 -15.57
N THR A 184 -31.53 -6.64 -16.30
CA THR A 184 -31.08 -5.30 -16.67
C THR A 184 -32.09 -4.63 -17.61
N ARG A 185 -32.65 -5.36 -18.58
CA ARG A 185 -33.71 -4.85 -19.46
C ARG A 185 -34.96 -4.46 -18.68
N MET A 186 -35.39 -5.29 -17.73
CA MET A 186 -36.50 -4.95 -16.84
C MET A 186 -36.21 -3.69 -16.01
N ARG A 187 -34.96 -3.53 -15.53
CA ARG A 187 -34.56 -2.36 -14.75
C ARG A 187 -34.58 -1.08 -15.57
N ILE A 188 -34.08 -1.11 -16.81
CA ILE A 188 -34.14 0.01 -17.76
C ILE A 188 -35.59 0.44 -18.02
N GLN A 189 -36.52 -0.51 -18.15
CA GLN A 189 -37.94 -0.18 -18.34
C GLN A 189 -38.58 0.50 -17.13
N GLN A 190 -38.12 0.17 -15.92
CA GLN A 190 -38.62 0.76 -14.67
C GLN A 190 -37.97 2.10 -14.33
N ASP A 191 -36.75 2.32 -14.82
CA ASP A 191 -35.90 3.47 -14.50
C ASP A 191 -35.09 3.88 -15.75
N PRO A 192 -35.77 4.49 -16.76
CA PRO A 192 -35.16 4.79 -18.04
C PRO A 192 -34.09 5.89 -17.96
N ASP A 193 -34.15 6.75 -16.94
CA ASP A 193 -33.21 7.87 -16.76
C ASP A 193 -31.78 7.39 -16.43
N HIS A 194 -31.64 6.16 -15.92
CA HIS A 194 -30.34 5.52 -15.61
C HIS A 194 -29.99 4.41 -16.63
N ALA A 195 -30.63 4.38 -17.80
CA ALA A 195 -30.42 3.33 -18.80
C ALA A 195 -28.95 3.19 -19.22
N ASP A 196 -28.23 4.31 -19.33
CA ASP A 196 -26.82 4.32 -19.71
C ASP A 196 -25.94 3.66 -18.65
N ASP A 197 -26.22 3.88 -17.35
CA ASP A 197 -25.50 3.22 -16.25
C ASP A 197 -25.74 1.70 -16.24
N TYR A 198 -26.98 1.28 -16.53
CA TYR A 198 -27.33 -0.14 -16.61
C TYR A 198 -26.69 -0.81 -17.82
N MET A 199 -26.54 -0.11 -18.94
CA MET A 199 -25.80 -0.60 -20.11
C MET A 199 -24.29 -0.64 -19.84
N ALA A 200 -23.74 0.36 -19.14
CA ALA A 200 -22.34 0.37 -18.71
C ALA A 200 -22.02 -0.81 -17.78
N PHE A 201 -22.94 -1.20 -16.90
CA PHE A 201 -22.81 -2.41 -16.08
C PHE A 201 -22.65 -3.68 -16.94
N LEU A 202 -23.45 -3.84 -18.00
CA LEU A 202 -23.34 -4.99 -18.89
C LEU A 202 -22.01 -5.00 -19.65
N ASP A 203 -21.55 -3.84 -20.10
CA ASP A 203 -20.27 -3.71 -20.78
C ASP A 203 -19.09 -4.03 -19.86
N ASP A 204 -19.13 -3.54 -18.62
CA ASP A 204 -18.15 -3.86 -17.58
C ASP A 204 -18.12 -5.36 -17.31
N LEU A 205 -19.29 -5.97 -17.12
CA LEU A 205 -19.39 -7.41 -16.84
C LEU A 205 -18.87 -8.24 -18.02
N ARG A 206 -19.17 -7.85 -19.26
CA ARG A 206 -18.70 -8.51 -20.49
C ARG A 206 -17.18 -8.42 -20.65
N ASN A 207 -16.62 -7.26 -20.33
CA ASN A 207 -15.17 -6.99 -20.44
C ASN A 207 -14.39 -7.37 -19.18
N GLY A 208 -15.10 -7.86 -18.14
CA GLY A 208 -14.53 -8.27 -16.88
C GLY A 208 -13.94 -7.11 -16.07
N VAL A 209 -14.51 -5.90 -16.13
CA VAL A 209 -14.05 -4.71 -15.42
C VAL A 209 -14.80 -4.57 -14.09
N PHE A 210 -14.06 -4.40 -13.00
CA PHE A 210 -14.61 -4.32 -11.65
C PHE A 210 -13.85 -3.33 -10.76
N VAL A 211 -14.48 -2.97 -9.66
CA VAL A 211 -13.86 -2.29 -8.53
C VAL A 211 -13.43 -3.33 -7.50
N VAL A 212 -12.23 -3.19 -6.96
CA VAL A 212 -11.82 -3.98 -5.79
C VAL A 212 -12.61 -3.51 -4.57
N ALA A 213 -13.27 -4.45 -3.90
CA ALA A 213 -14.03 -4.23 -2.68
C ALA A 213 -13.22 -4.55 -1.41
N GLY A 214 -12.25 -5.48 -1.49
CA GLY A 214 -11.37 -5.88 -0.38
C GLY A 214 -10.73 -7.26 -0.60
N GLY A 215 -10.12 -7.83 0.44
CA GLY A 215 -9.59 -9.20 0.47
C GLY A 215 -10.47 -10.15 1.29
N THR A 216 -10.27 -11.47 1.13
CA THR A 216 -10.93 -12.49 1.96
C THR A 216 -10.10 -12.85 3.19
N GLU A 217 -10.75 -13.21 4.30
CA GLU A 217 -10.08 -13.62 5.54
C GLU A 217 -9.32 -14.96 5.39
N ASP A 218 -9.70 -15.81 4.43
CA ASP A 218 -9.01 -17.07 4.08
C ASP A 218 -9.52 -17.59 2.71
N PRO A 219 -8.69 -18.08 1.76
CA PRO A 219 -7.22 -18.14 1.71
C PRO A 219 -6.54 -16.84 1.19
N PRO A 220 -5.20 -16.69 1.34
CA PRO A 220 -4.41 -15.47 1.07
C PRO A 220 -4.32 -15.00 -0.41
N GLU A 221 -5.14 -15.54 -1.30
CA GLU A 221 -5.09 -15.25 -2.75
C GLU A 221 -6.42 -14.69 -3.29
N GLY A 222 -7.45 -14.63 -2.44
CA GLY A 222 -8.78 -14.15 -2.80
C GLY A 222 -8.95 -12.63 -2.74
N VAL A 223 -9.51 -12.06 -3.80
CA VAL A 223 -9.85 -10.65 -3.97
C VAL A 223 -11.35 -10.54 -4.17
N VAL A 224 -11.99 -9.70 -3.37
CA VAL A 224 -13.42 -9.41 -3.48
C VAL A 224 -13.61 -8.25 -4.45
N LEU A 225 -14.39 -8.46 -5.49
CA LEU A 225 -14.72 -7.50 -6.54
C LEU A 225 -16.20 -7.15 -6.50
N ARG A 226 -16.53 -5.91 -6.92
CA ARG A 226 -17.89 -5.45 -7.14
C ARG A 226 -18.00 -4.65 -8.44
N PRO A 227 -19.17 -4.58 -9.08
CA PRO A 227 -19.38 -3.68 -10.21
C PRO A 227 -19.13 -2.22 -9.84
N ARG A 228 -18.77 -1.40 -10.83
CA ARG A 228 -18.58 0.06 -10.67
C ARG A 228 -19.89 0.76 -10.36
N THR A 229 -20.98 0.24 -10.93
CA THR A 229 -22.34 0.78 -10.85
C THR A 229 -23.00 0.46 -9.51
N ALA A 230 -23.95 1.33 -9.11
CA ALA A 230 -24.80 1.06 -7.95
C ALA A 230 -25.77 -0.12 -8.21
N PHE A 231 -26.16 -0.34 -9.47
CA PHE A 231 -26.87 -1.54 -9.89
C PHE A 231 -25.94 -2.74 -9.90
N ASN A 232 -26.23 -3.72 -9.03
CA ASN A 232 -25.38 -4.87 -8.82
C ASN A 232 -26.21 -6.15 -8.60
N PRO A 233 -26.77 -6.74 -9.66
CA PRO A 233 -27.54 -7.98 -9.58
C PRO A 233 -26.67 -9.23 -9.30
N VAL A 234 -25.34 -9.12 -9.44
CA VAL A 234 -24.39 -10.22 -9.26
C VAL A 234 -23.78 -10.28 -7.85
N GLY A 235 -23.94 -9.23 -7.04
CA GLY A 235 -23.34 -9.13 -5.72
C GLY A 235 -21.83 -8.91 -5.78
N SER A 236 -21.08 -9.65 -4.98
CA SER A 236 -19.62 -9.58 -4.94
C SER A 236 -19.00 -10.87 -5.45
N LEU A 237 -17.87 -10.77 -6.14
CA LEU A 237 -17.14 -11.90 -6.70
C LEU A 237 -15.82 -12.08 -5.95
N THR A 238 -15.56 -13.27 -5.43
CA THR A 238 -14.24 -13.63 -4.90
C THR A 238 -13.44 -14.31 -6.00
N VAL A 239 -12.26 -13.78 -6.32
CA VAL A 239 -11.41 -14.27 -7.40
C VAL A 239 -9.95 -14.32 -6.99
N ASP A 240 -9.20 -15.19 -7.64
CA ASP A 240 -7.75 -15.23 -7.49
C ASP A 240 -7.10 -13.95 -8.05
N ALA A 241 -6.30 -13.30 -7.20
CA ALA A 241 -5.37 -12.21 -7.48
C ALA A 241 -4.60 -12.37 -8.81
N GLY A 242 -4.09 -13.58 -9.07
CA GLY A 242 -3.33 -13.93 -10.27
C GLY A 242 -4.14 -13.83 -11.56
N ARG A 243 -5.47 -13.70 -11.50
CA ARG A 243 -6.37 -13.56 -12.67
C ARG A 243 -6.67 -12.11 -13.03
N LEU A 244 -6.16 -11.15 -12.25
CA LEU A 244 -6.46 -9.73 -12.39
C LEU A 244 -5.31 -8.93 -13.01
N SER A 245 -5.68 -7.86 -13.70
CA SER A 245 -4.79 -6.82 -14.19
C SER A 245 -5.36 -5.44 -13.85
N LEU A 246 -4.51 -4.51 -13.42
CA LEU A 246 -4.93 -3.15 -13.05
C LEU A 246 -5.28 -2.34 -14.30
N VAL A 247 -6.38 -1.59 -14.26
CA VAL A 247 -6.85 -0.69 -15.32
C VAL A 247 -6.59 0.77 -14.94
N GLU A 248 -7.01 1.19 -13.74
CA GLU A 248 -6.91 2.57 -13.27
C GLU A 248 -6.77 2.65 -11.74
N SER A 249 -6.06 3.67 -11.24
CA SER A 249 -5.83 3.95 -9.82
C SER A 249 -6.14 5.42 -9.46
N ARG A 250 -6.59 5.70 -8.24
CA ARG A 250 -6.94 7.06 -7.78
C ARG A 250 -5.71 7.92 -7.39
N ALA A 251 -5.74 9.23 -7.66
CA ALA A 251 -4.65 10.21 -7.36
C ALA A 251 -4.71 10.82 -5.93
N ALA A 252 -3.58 11.31 -5.39
CA ALA A 252 -3.42 12.03 -4.10
C ALA A 252 -2.90 13.47 -4.28
N ASP A 253 -3.08 14.31 -3.25
CA ASP A 253 -2.43 15.61 -3.03
C ASP A 253 -1.12 15.40 -2.22
N VAL A 254 0.08 15.82 -2.71
CA VAL A 254 1.41 15.57 -2.06
C VAL A 254 2.34 16.79 -2.07
N GLU A 255 3.16 17.02 -1.01
CA GLU A 255 4.27 18.00 -1.02
C GLU A 255 5.66 17.31 -1.22
N MET A 256 6.37 17.71 -2.27
CA MET A 256 7.60 17.06 -2.76
C MET A 256 8.85 17.77 -2.26
N VAL A 257 9.86 17.02 -1.82
CA VAL A 257 11.19 17.54 -1.45
C VAL A 257 12.27 16.78 -2.21
N THR A 258 12.87 17.43 -3.21
CA THR A 258 14.05 16.92 -3.91
C THR A 258 15.31 17.22 -3.09
N ALA A 259 16.20 16.24 -2.96
CA ALA A 259 17.53 16.50 -2.42
C ALA A 259 18.35 17.34 -3.43
N PRO A 260 19.14 18.33 -2.96
CA PRO A 260 19.99 19.16 -3.82
C PRO A 260 21.15 18.39 -4.46
#